data_AF-A0A661VEV8-F1
#
_entry.id   AF-A0A661VEV8-F1
#
_cell.length_a   1.000
_cell.length_b   1.000
_cell.length_c   1.000
_cell.angle_alpha   90.00
_cell.angle_beta   90.00
_cell.angle_gamma   90.00
#
_symmetry.space_group_name_H-M   'P 1'
#
loop_
_entity.id
_entity.type
_entity.pdbx_description
1 polymer ?
#
loop_
_entity_poly.entity_id
_entity_poly.type
_entity_poly.pdbx_seq_one_letter_code
_entity_poly.pdbx_strand_id
1 'polypeptide(L)'
;MLHKSKLLSLFMVILIVLSLAVGCLPPSTPTPAPAPSPVTVFVEPEAGTQPVVSALRQAQSSILMKMYLMTERKVIAALKDAVARGVSV
;
A
#
# COMPACT_ATOMS: atom_id res chain seq x y z
N MET A 1 2.27 0.91 49.41
CA MET A 1 1.70 1.03 48.04
C MET A 1 1.76 2.46 47.46
N LEU A 2 2.50 3.41 48.06
CA LEU A 2 2.51 4.83 47.67
C LEU A 2 3.65 5.25 46.70
N HIS A 3 4.62 4.38 46.41
CA HIS A 3 5.79 4.69 45.56
C HIS A 3 5.57 4.38 44.06
N LYS A 4 4.73 3.38 43.73
CA LYS A 4 4.50 2.90 42.34
C LYS A 4 3.58 3.83 41.51
N SER A 5 2.65 4.51 42.19
CA SER A 5 1.72 5.50 41.59
C SER A 5 2.44 6.80 41.20
N LYS A 6 3.40 7.27 42.00
CA LYS A 6 4.19 8.48 41.68
C LYS A 6 5.13 8.27 40.48
N LEU A 7 5.69 7.06 40.34
CA LEU A 7 6.53 6.69 39.19
C LEU A 7 5.72 6.63 37.88
N LEU A 8 4.48 6.10 37.94
CA LEU A 8 3.58 6.04 36.79
C LEU A 8 3.10 7.44 36.37
N SER A 9 2.79 8.31 37.33
CA SER A 9 2.41 9.70 37.07
C SER A 9 3.56 10.52 36.46
N LEU A 10 4.80 10.31 36.92
CA LEU A 10 5.98 11.00 36.38
C LEU A 10 6.23 10.58 34.92
N PHE A 11 6.07 9.30 34.60
CA PHE A 11 6.21 8.79 33.24
C PHE A 11 5.17 9.40 32.30
N MET A 12 3.93 9.57 32.77
CA MET A 12 2.84 10.14 31.98
C MET A 12 3.05 11.64 31.71
N VAL A 13 3.58 12.39 32.68
CA VAL A 13 3.95 13.81 32.50
C VAL A 13 5.11 13.95 31.51
N ILE A 14 6.12 13.08 31.59
CA ILE A 14 7.24 13.07 30.62
C ILE A 14 6.72 12.80 29.20
N LEU A 15 5.77 11.89 29.04
CA LEU A 15 5.18 11.56 27.73
C LEU A 15 4.35 12.73 27.14
N ILE A 16 3.65 13.47 28.00
CA ILE A 16 2.94 14.70 27.61
C ILE A 16 3.93 15.79 27.19
N VAL A 17 4.97 16.04 28.00
CA VAL A 17 5.98 17.08 27.69
C VAL A 17 6.74 16.76 26.40
N LEU A 18 7.04 15.47 26.16
CA LEU A 18 7.65 15.01 24.91
C LEU A 18 6.73 15.26 23.70
N SER A 19 5.40 15.16 23.89
CA SER A 19 4.42 15.44 22.84
C SER A 19 4.29 16.94 22.52
N LEU A 20 4.50 17.83 23.49
CA LEU A 20 4.45 19.30 23.26
C LEU A 20 5.70 19.84 22.54
N ALA A 21 6.86 19.20 22.70
CA ALA A 21 8.11 19.66 22.07
C ALA A 21 8.15 19.45 20.53
N VAL A 22 7.22 18.69 19.97
CA VAL A 22 7.17 18.36 18.52
C VAL A 22 6.55 19.49 17.67
N GLY A 23 6.00 20.54 18.30
CA GLY A 23 5.26 21.60 17.60
C GLY A 23 6.09 22.75 16.98
N CYS A 24 7.42 22.77 17.11
CA CYS A 24 8.24 23.95 16.77
C CYS A 24 9.23 23.75 15.61
N LEU A 25 8.98 22.82 14.69
CA LEU A 25 9.79 22.72 13.48
C LEU A 25 9.28 23.71 12.41
N PRO A 26 10.16 24.48 11.75
CA PRO A 26 9.78 25.29 10.61
C PRO A 26 9.19 24.37 9.52
N PRO A 27 8.14 24.81 8.81
CA PRO A 27 7.59 24.04 7.71
C PRO A 27 8.69 23.86 6.66
N SER A 28 9.17 22.62 6.53
CA SER A 28 10.01 22.24 5.39
C SER A 28 9.09 22.29 4.19
N THR A 29 9.10 23.37 3.40
CA THR A 29 8.40 23.42 2.12
C THR A 29 9.02 22.34 1.25
N PRO A 30 8.34 21.19 1.01
CA PRO A 30 8.90 20.21 0.11
C PRO A 30 8.95 20.86 -1.28
N THR A 31 10.14 20.89 -1.90
CA THR A 31 10.24 21.12 -3.34
C THR A 31 9.21 20.22 -4.02
N PRO A 32 8.29 20.75 -4.84
CA PRO A 32 7.27 19.92 -5.48
C PRO A 32 7.96 18.81 -6.26
N ALA A 33 7.86 17.59 -5.75
CA ALA A 33 8.34 16.42 -6.47
C ALA A 33 7.58 16.37 -7.81
N PRO A 34 8.24 15.97 -8.91
CA PRO A 34 7.55 15.73 -10.17
C PRO A 34 6.32 14.85 -9.90
N ALA A 35 5.16 15.29 -10.38
CA ALA A 35 3.94 14.52 -10.20
C ALA A 35 4.16 13.12 -10.80
N PRO A 36 3.86 12.04 -10.06
CA PRO A 36 4.03 10.70 -10.57
C PRO A 36 3.22 10.55 -11.85
N SER A 37 3.85 10.00 -12.90
CA SER A 37 3.14 9.71 -14.14
C SER A 37 2.05 8.69 -13.85
N PRO A 38 0.81 8.90 -14.33
CA PRO A 38 -0.29 7.96 -14.10
C PRO A 38 -0.14 6.65 -14.89
N VAL A 39 0.90 6.55 -15.73
CA VAL A 39 1.17 5.41 -16.59
C VAL A 39 2.43 4.71 -16.13
N THR A 40 2.34 3.39 -15.94
CA THR A 40 3.49 2.52 -15.70
C THR A 40 3.77 1.71 -16.96
N VAL A 41 5.03 1.69 -17.41
CA VAL A 41 5.48 0.93 -18.59
C VAL A 41 6.27 -0.28 -18.13
N PHE A 42 5.96 -1.43 -18.71
CA PHE A 42 6.66 -2.69 -18.50
C PHE A 42 7.24 -3.17 -19.84
N VAL A 43 8.46 -3.69 -19.83
CA VAL A 43 9.17 -4.14 -21.02
C VAL A 43 9.43 -5.64 -20.92
N GLU A 44 9.17 -6.35 -22.01
CA GLU A 44 9.43 -7.79 -22.13
C GLU A 44 10.79 -8.01 -22.81
N PRO A 45 11.52 -9.09 -22.45
CA PRO A 45 11.09 -10.20 -21.59
C PRO A 45 11.25 -9.99 -20.08
N GLU A 46 11.87 -8.89 -19.64
CA GLU A 46 12.32 -8.72 -18.26
C GLU A 46 11.17 -8.65 -17.26
N ALA A 47 10.07 -7.98 -17.63
CA ALA A 47 8.90 -7.87 -16.75
C ALA A 47 8.13 -9.20 -16.64
N GLY A 48 8.07 -9.96 -17.74
CA GLY A 48 7.29 -11.17 -17.85
C GLY A 48 5.82 -10.98 -17.46
N THR A 49 5.19 -12.05 -17.00
CA THR A 49 3.75 -12.06 -16.65
C THR A 49 3.41 -11.33 -15.35
N GLN A 50 4.40 -10.88 -14.58
CA GLN A 50 4.18 -10.39 -13.21
C GLN A 50 3.31 -9.13 -13.14
N PRO A 51 3.46 -8.11 -14.01
CA PRO A 51 2.60 -6.94 -13.99
C PRO A 51 1.13 -7.29 -14.18
N VAL A 52 0.84 -8.20 -15.11
CA VAL A 52 -0.54 -8.66 -15.39
C VAL A 52 -1.10 -9.38 -14.16
N VAL A 53 -0.40 -10.38 -13.62
CA VAL A 53 -0.86 -11.14 -12.44
C VAL A 53 -1.06 -10.21 -11.23
N SER A 54 -0.19 -9.22 -11.05
CA SER A 54 -0.29 -8.24 -9.97
C SER A 54 -1.53 -7.36 -10.11
N ALA A 55 -1.82 -6.87 -11.31
CA ALA A 55 -3.04 -6.09 -11.58
C ALA A 55 -4.31 -6.89 -11.29
N LEU A 56 -4.37 -8.16 -11.71
CA LEU A 56 -5.52 -9.04 -11.45
C LEU A 56 -5.73 -9.35 -9.95
N ARG A 57 -4.65 -9.46 -9.19
CA ARG A 57 -4.72 -9.68 -7.74
C ARG A 57 -5.18 -8.44 -6.97
N GLN A 58 -4.85 -7.25 -7.48
CA GLN A 58 -5.22 -5.98 -6.86
C GLN A 58 -6.61 -5.50 -7.27
N ALA A 59 -7.21 -6.08 -8.32
CA ALA A 59 -8.56 -5.76 -8.74
C ALA A 59 -9.58 -5.95 -7.60
N GLN A 60 -10.45 -4.95 -7.41
CA GLN A 60 -11.38 -4.87 -6.29
C GLN A 60 -12.84 -5.11 -6.70
N SER A 61 -13.24 -4.70 -7.91
CA SER A 61 -14.65 -4.71 -8.34
C SER A 61 -14.90 -5.46 -9.64
N SER A 62 -14.13 -5.17 -10.68
CA SER A 62 -14.27 -5.83 -11.98
C SER A 62 -12.96 -5.97 -12.75
N ILE A 63 -12.90 -6.96 -13.63
CA ILE A 63 -11.82 -7.20 -14.59
C ILE A 63 -12.50 -7.39 -15.96
N LEU A 64 -12.29 -6.45 -16.88
CA LEU A 64 -12.69 -6.64 -18.28
C LEU A 64 -11.44 -6.94 -19.10
N MET A 65 -11.41 -8.10 -19.76
CA MET A 65 -10.24 -8.57 -20.49
C MET A 65 -10.57 -8.94 -21.92
N LYS A 66 -9.73 -8.48 -22.85
CA LYS A 66 -9.68 -8.99 -24.22
C LYS A 66 -8.37 -9.75 -24.40
N MET A 67 -8.45 -11.02 -24.75
CA MET A 67 -7.27 -11.87 -24.92
C MET A 67 -7.43 -12.72 -26.19
N TYR A 68 -6.36 -12.83 -26.97
CA TYR A 68 -6.35 -13.70 -28.15
C TYR A 68 -6.21 -15.18 -27.75
N LEU A 69 -5.30 -15.48 -26.83
CA LEU A 69 -5.02 -16.84 -26.35
C LEU A 69 -4.81 -16.84 -24.83
N MET A 70 -5.53 -17.72 -24.12
CA MET A 70 -5.47 -17.87 -22.68
C MET A 70 -4.81 -19.20 -22.29
N THR A 71 -3.47 -19.21 -22.22
CA THR A 71 -2.68 -20.42 -21.87
C THR A 71 -1.84 -20.25 -20.60
N GLU A 72 -1.61 -19.02 -20.15
CA GLU A 72 -0.77 -18.74 -19.00
C GLU A 72 -1.47 -19.17 -17.69
N ARG A 73 -1.00 -20.25 -17.08
CA ARG A 73 -1.63 -20.84 -15.89
C ARG A 73 -1.67 -19.87 -14.71
N LYS A 74 -0.66 -19.01 -14.56
CA LYS A 74 -0.64 -18.02 -13.47
C LYS A 74 -1.73 -16.98 -13.63
N VAL A 75 -2.02 -16.56 -14.87
CA VAL A 75 -3.10 -15.62 -15.18
C VAL A 75 -4.45 -16.28 -14.91
N ILE A 76 -4.66 -17.51 -15.38
CA ILE A 76 -5.90 -18.26 -15.13
C ILE A 76 -6.15 -18.44 -13.63
N ALA A 77 -5.13 -18.82 -12.85
CA ALA A 77 -5.24 -18.95 -11.40
C ALA A 77 -5.61 -17.61 -10.74
N ALA A 78 -4.98 -16.50 -11.16
CA ALA A 78 -5.27 -15.18 -10.61
C ALA A 78 -6.72 -14.71 -10.90
N LEU A 79 -7.26 -15.04 -12.07
CA LEU A 79 -8.67 -14.78 -12.40
C LEU A 79 -9.62 -15.60 -11.52
N LYS A 80 -9.34 -16.88 -11.30
CA LYS A 80 -10.12 -17.73 -10.38
C LYS A 80 -10.09 -17.17 -8.95
N ASP A 81 -8.93 -16.73 -8.49
CA ASP A 81 -8.78 -16.11 -7.18
C ASP A 81 -9.57 -14.80 -7.10
N ALA A 82 -9.66 -14.03 -8.18
CA ALA A 82 -10.45 -12.79 -8.23
C ALA A 82 -11.95 -13.08 -8.07
N VAL A 83 -12.47 -14.09 -8.77
CA VAL A 83 -13.86 -14.55 -8.60
C VAL A 83 -14.11 -14.99 -7.16
N ALA A 84 -13.18 -15.73 -6.54
CA ALA A 84 -13.31 -16.17 -5.15
C ALA A 84 -13.34 -15.00 -4.15
N ARG A 85 -12.75 -13.85 -4.49
CA ARG A 85 -12.84 -12.60 -3.71
C ARG A 85 -14.12 -11.79 -3.97
N GLY A 86 -14.96 -12.22 -4.91
CA GLY A 86 -16.18 -11.50 -5.32
C GLY A 86 -15.96 -10.43 -6.38
N VAL A 87 -14.81 -10.42 -7.06
CA VAL A 87 -14.56 -9.55 -8.21
C VAL A 87 -15.33 -10.07 -9.42
N SER A 88 -16.01 -9.20 -10.16
CA SER A 88 -16.65 -9.54 -11.44
C SER A 88 -15.58 -9.72 -12.51
N VAL A 89 -15.52 -10.88 -13.15
CA VAL A 89 -14.51 -11.22 -14.17
C VAL A 89 -15.20 -11.56 -15.48
#